data_AF-A0A5K1C4Z9-F1
#
_entry.id   AF-A0A5K1C4Z9-F1
#
_cell.length_a   1.000
_cell.length_b   1.000
_cell.length_c   1.000
_cell.angle_alpha   90.00
_cell.angle_beta   90.00
_cell.angle_gamma   90.00
#
_symmetry.space_group_name_H-M   'P 1'
#
loop_
_entity.id
_entity.type
_entity.pdbx_description
1 polymer ?
#
loop_
_entity_poly.entity_id
_entity_poly.type
_entity_poly.pdbx_seq_one_letter_code
_entity_poly.pdbx_strand_id
1 'polypeptide(L)' 'DQDEYEVVRKVGRGKYSEVFEGVHCTNNERCIIKILKPVKKKK' A
#
# COMPACT_ATOMS: atom_id res chain seq x y z
N ASP A 1 -4.35 -11.90 -0.72
CA ASP A 1 -3.39 -11.78 0.39
C ASP A 1 -2.56 -10.50 0.23
N GLN A 2 -1.88 -9.97 1.25
CA GLN A 2 -0.97 -8.83 1.05
C GLN A 2 0.27 -9.24 0.24
N ASP A 3 0.66 -10.52 0.34
CA ASP A 3 1.80 -11.11 -0.36
C ASP A 3 1.62 -11.17 -1.90
N GLU A 4 0.41 -10.91 -2.41
CA GLU A 4 0.11 -10.86 -3.85
C GLU A 4 0.49 -9.52 -4.51
N TYR A 5 1.00 -8.56 -3.73
CA TYR A 5 1.34 -7.22 -4.20
C TYR A 5 2.80 -6.88 -3.93
N GLU A 6 3.51 -6.46 -4.98
CA GLU A 6 4.89 -5.99 -4.88
C GLU A 6 4.94 -4.47 -4.88
N VAL A 7 5.70 -3.90 -3.93
CA VAL A 7 5.96 -2.46 -3.86
C VAL A 7 7.09 -2.09 -4.81
N VAL A 8 6.82 -1.17 -5.74
CA VAL A 8 7.82 -0.67 -6.69
C VAL A 8 8.53 0.56 -6.11
N ARG A 9 7.77 1.59 -5.74
CA ARG A 9 8.32 2.83 -5.19
C ARG A 9 7.33 3.58 -4.34
N LYS A 10 7.84 4.41 -3.42
CA LYS A 10 7.03 5.35 -2.65
C LYS A 10 6.59 6.51 -3.54
N VAL A 11 5.30 6.83 -3.51
CA VAL A 11 4.73 7.94 -4.30
C VAL A 11 4.17 9.04 -3.41
N GLY A 12 3.89 8.78 -2.14
CA GLY A 12 3.35 9.80 -1.26
C GLY A 12 3.41 9.45 0.22
N ARG A 13 3.27 10.49 1.04
CA ARG A 13 3.15 10.41 2.49
C ARG A 13 2.04 11.32 2.96
N GLY A 14 1.06 10.75 3.66
CA GLY A 14 -0.03 11.49 4.30
C GLY A 14 0.08 11.47 5.81
N LYS A 15 -0.81 12.20 6.49
CA LYS A 15 -0.94 12.16 7.96
C LYS A 15 -1.22 10.74 8.46
N TYR A 16 -2.10 10.02 7.77
CA TYR A 16 -2.63 8.72 8.21
C TYR A 16 -2.16 7.51 7.39
N SER A 17 -1.45 7.72 6.29
CA SER A 17 -1.03 6.63 5.41
C SER A 17 0.30 6.92 4.73
N GLU A 18 0.94 5.84 4.29
CA GLU A 18 2.03 5.86 3.32
C GLU A 18 1.52 5.25 2.01
N VAL A 19 1.86 5.87 0.90
CA VAL A 19 1.31 5.51 -0.42
C VAL A 19 2.46 5.07 -1.32
N PHE A 20 2.28 3.91 -1.93
CA PHE A 20 3.25 3.27 -2.82
C PHE A 20 2.60 2.94 -4.15
N GLU A 21 3.39 3.01 -5.22
CA GLU A 21 3.06 2.35 -6.48
C GLU A 21 3.52 0.90 -6.37
N GLY A 22 2.69 -0.02 -6.85
CA GLY A 22 2.96 -1.44 -6.84
C GLY A 22 2.42 -2.15 -8.07
N VAL A 23 2.64 -3.46 -8.13
CA VAL A 23 2.12 -4.35 -9.16
C VAL A 23 1.45 -5.54 -8.49
N HIS A 24 0.32 -5.98 -9.04
CA HIS A 24 -0.34 -7.20 -8.60
C HIS A 24 0.27 -8.41 -9.32
N CYS A 25 0.85 -9.35 -8.57
CA CYS A 25 1.74 -10.38 -9.11
C CYS A 25 1.03 -11.38 -10.05
N THR A 26 -0.29 -11.53 -9.93
CA THR A 26 -1.06 -12.51 -10.73
C THR A 26 -1.42 -12.00 -12.13
N ASN A 27 -1.62 -10.69 -12.29
CA ASN A 27 -2.07 -10.09 -13.55
C ASN A 27 -1.14 -8.98 -14.07
N ASN A 28 -0.05 -8.69 -13.36
CA ASN A 28 0.92 -7.64 -13.67
C ASN A 28 0.31 -6.23 -13.80
N GLU A 29 -0.84 -5.98 -13.19
CA GLU A 29 -1.47 -4.68 -13.23
C GLU A 29 -0.84 -3.71 -12.22
N ARG A 30 -0.59 -2.48 -12.68
CA ARG A 30 -0.13 -1.40 -11.81
C ARG A 30 -1.25 -0.96 -10.88
N CYS A 31 -0.93 -0.82 -9.61
CA CYS A 31 -1.88 -0.42 -8.58
C CYS A 31 -1.25 0.55 -7.57
N ILE A 32 -2.10 1.14 -6.73
CA ILE A 32 -1.67 2.00 -5.62
C ILE A 32 -1.90 1.25 -4.31
N ILE A 33 -0.84 1.11 -3.53
CA ILE A 33 -0.85 0.45 -2.23
C ILE A 33 -0.87 1.53 -1.14
N LYS A 34 -1.94 1.59 -0.35
CA LYS A 34 -2.11 2.54 0.76
C LYS A 34 -1.95 1.85 2.09
N ILE A 35 -0.77 1.99 2.69
CA ILE A 35 -0.47 1.44 4.02
C ILE A 35 -0.99 2.41 5.07
N LEU A 36 -1.96 1.99 5.88
CA LEU A 36 -2.45 2.78 7.00
C LEU A 36 -1.41 2.79 8.13
N LYS A 37 -1.08 3.97 8.63
CA LYS A 37 -0.27 4.08 9.83
C LYS A 37 -1.03 3.47 11.01
N PRO A 38 -0.33 2.99 12.05
CA PRO A 38 -0.99 2.48 13.26
C PRO A 38 -1.98 3.52 13.80
N VAL A 39 -3.26 3.19 13.72
CA VAL A 39 -4.33 3.95 14.36
C VAL A 39 -4.69 3.25 15.65
N LYS A 40 -4.88 4.01 16.74
CA LYS A 40 -5.48 3.46 17.96
C LYS A 40 -6.83 2.89 17.57
N LYS A 41 -7.02 1.57 17.65
CA LYS A 41 -8.36 0.99 17.62
C LYS A 41 -9.12 1.62 18.78
N LYS A 42 -10.30 2.19 18.53
CA LYS A 42 -11.22 2.50 19.63
C LYS A 42 -11.50 1.16 20.34
N LYS A 43 -11.33 1.16 21.66
CA LYS A 43 -11.79 0.05 22.51
C LYS A 43 -13.31 -0.02 22.44
#